data_AF-A0A4D9D060-F1
#
_entry.id   AF-A0A4D9D060-F1
#
_cell.length_a   1.000
_cell.length_b   1.000
_cell.length_c   1.000
_cell.angle_alpha   90.00
_cell.angle_beta   90.00
_cell.angle_gamma   90.00
#
_symmetry.space_group_name_H-M   'P 1'
#
loop_
_entity.id
_entity.type
_entity.pdbx_description
1 polymer ?
#
loop_
_entity_poly.entity_id
_entity_poly.type
_entity_poly.pdbx_seq_one_letter_code
_entity_poly.pdbx_strand_id
1 'polypeptide(L)'
;MIRCLQEIQSLLRTQKLGKAGVAKEQQQSKFCKKDLEAALNEKKKKNSILFIPDVRRLSLEVMAEFFDKDRVNKLPSAVLIYTASFMSISELGMAASVCQQWKETVQSGAVWKPLYIKRFHFLHSPDDASTGIGLPVSYHALFRARLLDPYVGDLVEVAWKGKFRLESMDIYQGLAWWSAVVVEKGENGARYKIHYPGWDSRWDEWVPRDRLRWTVEQDLNKRIMPNDDVEIWCCGSNVPGAWLEAKVRKVKGQTYCVGRVLSSGALWKTIRRHTPDGLHYEEQQSCIHFVR
;
A
#
# COMPACT_ATOMS: atom_id res chain seq x y z
N MET A 1 28.79 -4.98 30.59
CA MET A 1 28.93 -3.51 30.63
C MET A 1 30.29 -3.08 30.10
N ILE A 2 31.40 -3.55 30.69
CA ILE A 2 32.77 -3.33 30.16
C ILE A 2 32.92 -3.88 28.73
N ARG A 3 32.38 -5.08 28.42
CA ARG A 3 32.41 -5.64 27.04
C ARG A 3 31.67 -4.81 26.00
N CYS A 4 30.51 -4.23 26.34
CA CYS A 4 29.70 -3.43 25.40
C CYS A 4 30.33 -2.05 25.15
N LEU A 5 30.93 -1.44 26.19
CA LEU A 5 31.72 -0.23 26.04
C LEU A 5 33.06 -0.48 25.32
N GLN A 6 33.67 -1.65 25.49
CA GLN A 6 34.84 -2.09 24.73
C GLN A 6 34.52 -2.37 23.26
N GLU A 7 33.33 -2.91 22.95
CA GLU A 7 32.85 -3.07 21.57
C GLU A 7 32.56 -1.73 20.90
N ILE A 8 31.93 -0.78 21.60
CA ILE A 8 31.70 0.57 21.09
C ILE A 8 33.04 1.33 20.92
N GLN A 9 33.98 1.23 21.87
CA GLN A 9 35.31 1.81 21.73
C GLN A 9 36.14 1.13 20.63
N SER A 10 36.00 -0.18 20.42
CA SER A 10 36.62 -0.94 19.33
C SER A 10 36.12 -0.45 17.97
N LEU A 11 34.80 -0.28 17.82
CA LEU A 11 34.16 0.25 16.61
C LEU A 11 34.58 1.71 16.32
N LEU A 12 34.79 2.52 17.36
CA LEU A 12 35.28 3.89 17.21
C LEU A 12 36.79 3.94 16.89
N ARG A 13 37.60 2.97 17.36
CA ARG A 13 39.03 2.86 17.04
C ARG A 13 39.28 2.33 15.63
N THR A 14 38.51 1.36 15.16
CA THR A 14 38.59 0.85 13.77
C THR A 14 38.19 1.92 12.75
N GLN A 15 37.30 2.85 13.10
CA GLN A 15 36.96 4.00 12.27
C GLN A 15 38.05 5.09 12.20
N LYS A 16 38.93 5.22 13.21
CA LYS A 16 40.06 6.19 13.18
C LYS A 16 41.27 5.70 12.38
N LEU A 17 41.39 4.40 12.09
CA LEU A 17 42.52 3.80 11.38
C LEU A 17 42.23 3.34 9.95
N GLY A 18 40.98 3.38 9.49
CA GLY A 18 40.58 2.90 8.16
C GLY A 18 40.49 3.98 7.08
N LYS A 19 41.62 4.38 6.50
CA LYS A 19 41.64 4.87 5.10
C LYS A 19 41.41 3.67 4.17
N ALA A 20 40.15 3.26 3.96
CA ALA A 20 39.76 2.35 2.86
C ALA A 20 38.22 2.24 2.71
N GLY A 21 37.65 3.22 2.02
CA GLY A 21 36.57 3.15 1.01
C GLY A 21 35.34 2.23 1.04
N VAL A 22 35.29 1.03 1.65
CA VAL A 22 34.29 0.02 1.19
C VAL A 22 33.47 -0.67 2.30
N ALA A 23 33.85 -0.61 3.57
CA ALA A 23 33.16 -1.38 4.63
C ALA A 23 32.05 -0.61 5.41
N LYS A 24 31.80 0.68 5.11
CA LYS A 24 30.94 1.54 5.96
C LYS A 24 29.43 1.31 5.81
N GLU A 25 28.94 0.89 4.65
CA GLU A 25 27.48 0.81 4.39
C GLU A 25 26.81 -0.42 5.00
N GLN A 26 27.49 -1.56 5.08
CA GLN A 26 26.86 -2.82 5.51
C GLN A 26 26.62 -2.93 7.03
N GLN A 27 27.33 -2.15 7.87
CA GLN A 27 27.14 -2.17 9.32
C GLN A 27 26.18 -1.09 9.84
N GLN A 28 25.88 -0.05 9.05
CA GLN A 28 24.87 0.96 9.39
C GLN A 28 23.42 0.43 9.33
N SER A 29 23.17 -0.68 8.61
CA SER A 29 21.80 -1.15 8.37
C SER A 29 21.17 -1.98 9.50
N LYS A 30 21.87 -2.18 10.64
CA LYS A 30 21.43 -3.12 11.69
C LYS A 30 20.86 -2.50 12.96
N PHE A 31 20.98 -1.18 13.13
CA PHE A 31 20.48 -0.47 14.32
C PHE A 31 19.73 0.78 13.90
N CYS A 32 18.42 0.85 14.16
CA CYS A 32 17.64 2.05 13.89
C CYS A 32 17.59 2.99 15.11
N LYS A 33 17.25 4.27 14.88
CA LYS A 33 17.10 5.29 15.94
C LYS A 33 16.21 4.80 17.10
N LYS A 34 15.12 4.09 16.77
CA LYS A 34 14.18 3.54 17.75
C LYS A 34 14.80 2.46 18.64
N ASP A 35 15.68 1.61 18.10
CA ASP A 35 16.33 0.55 18.88
C ASP A 35 17.31 1.15 19.90
N LEU A 36 18.03 2.19 19.49
CA LEU A 36 18.94 2.93 20.38
C LEU A 36 18.14 3.68 21.46
N GLU A 37 17.07 4.36 21.11
CA GLU A 37 16.18 5.04 22.06
C GLU A 37 15.55 4.06 23.06
N ALA A 38 15.09 2.89 22.60
CA ALA A 38 14.52 1.86 23.45
C ALA A 38 15.56 1.32 24.45
N ALA A 39 16.77 1.03 24.00
CA ALA A 39 17.86 0.57 24.86
C ALA A 39 18.27 1.61 25.90
N LEU A 40 18.34 2.90 25.52
CA LEU A 40 18.64 4.00 26.44
C LEU A 40 17.53 4.16 27.50
N ASN A 41 16.27 4.07 27.08
CA ASN A 41 15.12 4.20 27.98
C ASN A 41 15.00 3.03 28.96
N GLU A 42 15.27 1.80 28.51
CA GLU A 42 15.30 0.62 29.38
C GLU A 42 16.40 0.74 30.45
N LYS A 43 17.57 1.25 30.06
CA LYS A 43 18.68 1.48 30.99
C LYS A 43 18.42 2.61 31.98
N LYS A 44 17.79 3.71 31.54
CA LYS A 44 17.34 4.79 32.42
C LYS A 44 16.35 4.29 33.48
N LYS A 45 15.44 3.39 33.09
CA LYS A 45 14.47 2.77 34.02
C LYS A 45 15.14 1.84 35.03
N LYS A 46 16.14 1.05 34.60
CA LYS A 46 16.81 0.07 35.46
C LYS A 46 17.85 0.67 36.41
N ASN A 47 18.42 1.83 36.09
CA ASN A 47 19.45 2.47 36.94
C ASN A 47 19.44 3.99 36.76
N SER A 48 18.48 4.67 37.40
CA SER A 48 18.31 6.13 37.30
C SER A 48 19.49 6.93 37.86
N ILE A 49 20.21 6.39 38.84
CA ILE A 49 21.32 7.05 39.55
C ILE A 49 22.66 6.96 38.79
N LEU A 50 22.80 5.98 37.89
CA LEU A 50 24.03 5.70 37.11
C LEU A 50 23.96 6.22 35.65
N PHE A 51 22.87 6.88 35.26
CA PHE A 51 22.78 7.59 33.99
C PHE A 51 23.52 8.94 34.11
N ILE A 52 24.83 8.85 34.33
CA ILE A 52 25.76 9.95 34.57
C ILE A 52 25.65 10.96 33.40
N PRO A 53 25.78 12.28 33.65
CA PRO A 53 25.73 13.31 32.61
C PRO A 53 26.55 13.00 31.36
N ASP A 54 27.69 12.32 31.51
CA ASP A 54 28.55 11.91 30.39
C ASP A 54 27.92 10.87 29.47
N VAL A 55 27.18 9.89 30.00
CA VAL A 55 26.49 8.88 29.18
C VAL A 55 25.35 9.54 28.40
N ARG A 56 24.63 10.47 29.04
CA ARG A 56 23.60 11.26 28.37
C ARG A 56 24.20 12.12 27.26
N ARG A 57 25.31 12.81 27.54
CA ARG A 57 26.03 13.65 26.56
C ARG A 57 26.54 12.83 25.39
N LEU A 58 27.26 11.73 25.62
CA LEU A 58 27.74 10.83 24.57
C LEU A 58 26.59 10.23 23.75
N SER A 59 25.46 9.91 24.39
CA SER A 59 24.27 9.43 23.68
C SER A 59 23.69 10.52 22.77
N LEU A 60 23.61 11.77 23.23
CA LEU A 60 23.18 12.91 22.43
C LEU A 60 24.17 13.22 21.30
N GLU A 61 25.47 13.12 21.54
CA GLU A 61 26.50 13.29 20.52
C GLU A 61 26.41 12.20 19.43
N VAL A 62 26.20 10.93 19.82
CA VAL A 62 25.98 9.83 18.87
C VAL A 62 24.67 10.00 18.10
N MET A 63 23.60 10.43 18.77
CA MET A 63 22.32 10.76 18.12
C MET A 63 22.51 11.89 17.12
N ALA A 64 23.19 12.97 17.49
CA ALA A 64 23.46 14.10 16.61
C ALA A 64 24.38 13.76 15.42
N GLU A 65 25.43 12.97 15.66
CA GLU A 65 26.48 12.67 14.68
C GLU A 65 26.06 11.58 13.69
N PHE A 66 25.28 10.58 14.12
CA PHE A 66 24.98 9.41 13.30
C PHE A 66 23.50 9.30 12.90
N PHE A 67 22.57 9.89 13.67
CA PHE A 67 21.13 9.79 13.40
C PHE A 67 20.48 11.12 13.02
N ASP A 68 21.00 12.25 13.49
CA ASP A 68 20.54 13.59 13.12
C ASP A 68 21.53 14.31 12.17
N LYS A 69 22.55 13.62 11.63
CA LYS A 69 23.28 14.08 10.43
C LYS A 69 22.37 13.93 9.22
N ASP A 70 21.46 14.88 9.13
CA ASP A 70 20.36 14.87 8.22
C ASP A 70 20.87 15.30 6.82
N ARG A 71 21.32 14.31 6.03
CA ARG A 71 21.68 14.50 4.62
C ARG A 71 20.45 14.80 3.74
N VAL A 72 19.24 14.69 4.31
CA VAL A 72 17.95 14.87 3.63
C VAL A 72 17.36 16.26 3.89
N ASN A 73 17.64 16.90 5.04
CA ASN A 73 17.16 18.22 5.53
C ASN A 73 17.65 19.42 4.72
N LYS A 74 18.11 19.18 3.49
CA LYS A 74 18.52 20.20 2.52
C LYS A 74 18.06 19.86 1.10
N LEU A 75 17.23 18.83 0.92
CA LEU A 75 16.64 18.58 -0.39
C LEU A 75 15.70 19.73 -0.74
N PRO A 76 15.74 20.25 -1.99
CA PRO A 76 14.79 21.26 -2.41
C PRO A 76 13.35 20.74 -2.26
N SER A 77 12.45 21.57 -1.71
CA SER A 77 11.04 21.18 -1.49
C SER A 77 10.36 20.68 -2.77
N ALA A 78 10.75 21.22 -3.93
CA ALA A 78 10.26 20.76 -5.23
C ALA A 78 10.57 19.28 -5.50
N VAL A 79 11.76 18.80 -5.13
CA VAL A 79 12.17 17.40 -5.29
C VAL A 79 11.38 16.50 -4.35
N LEU A 80 11.18 16.93 -3.10
CA LEU A 80 10.40 16.19 -2.12
C LEU A 80 8.93 16.09 -2.54
N ILE A 81 8.32 17.18 -3.00
CA ILE A 81 6.95 17.21 -3.52
C ILE A 81 6.81 16.29 -4.73
N TYR A 82 7.74 16.40 -5.70
CA TYR A 82 7.74 15.54 -6.87
C TYR A 82 7.83 14.07 -6.48
N THR A 83 8.77 13.71 -5.62
CA THR A 83 8.93 12.31 -5.16
C THR A 83 7.69 11.82 -4.43
N ALA A 84 7.14 12.61 -3.51
CA ALA A 84 5.93 12.28 -2.77
C ALA A 84 4.70 12.09 -3.68
N SER A 85 4.63 12.79 -4.81
CA SER A 85 3.51 12.66 -5.76
C SER A 85 3.43 11.30 -6.47
N PHE A 86 4.50 10.50 -6.43
CA PHE A 86 4.51 9.13 -6.96
C PHE A 86 4.32 8.04 -5.89
N MET A 87 4.34 8.42 -4.61
CA MET A 87 4.19 7.49 -3.51
C MET A 87 2.73 7.06 -3.32
N SER A 88 2.54 5.81 -2.92
CA SER A 88 1.29 5.32 -2.36
C SER A 88 0.98 5.99 -1.02
N ILE A 89 -0.28 5.89 -0.57
CA ILE A 89 -0.70 6.46 0.73
C ILE A 89 0.07 5.83 1.90
N SER A 90 0.42 4.54 1.80
CA SER A 90 1.23 3.85 2.81
C SER A 90 2.65 4.42 2.86
N GLU A 91 3.27 4.61 1.70
CA GLU A 91 4.62 5.19 1.59
C GLU A 91 4.66 6.64 2.07
N LEU A 92 3.63 7.44 1.81
CA LEU A 92 3.51 8.79 2.37
C LEU A 92 3.46 8.77 3.91
N GLY A 93 2.75 7.81 4.49
CA GLY A 93 2.73 7.59 5.95
C GLY A 93 4.11 7.26 6.51
N MET A 94 4.86 6.40 5.82
CA MET A 94 6.25 6.08 6.18
C MET A 94 7.17 7.30 6.03
N ALA A 95 7.07 8.03 4.91
CA ALA A 95 7.86 9.21 4.62
C ALA A 95 7.65 10.31 5.68
N ALA A 96 6.41 10.56 6.10
CA ALA A 96 6.09 11.52 7.16
C ALA A 96 6.73 11.18 8.53
N SER A 97 7.21 9.95 8.73
CA SER A 97 7.90 9.51 9.94
C SER A 97 9.43 9.62 9.88
N VAL A 98 10.00 9.96 8.71
CA VAL A 98 11.45 10.02 8.48
C VAL A 98 12.07 11.24 9.16
N CYS A 99 11.62 12.45 8.80
CA CYS A 99 12.07 13.70 9.40
C CYS A 99 10.99 14.80 9.29
N GLN A 100 11.25 15.95 9.92
CA GLN A 100 10.30 17.08 9.92
C GLN A 100 10.05 17.63 8.51
N GLN A 101 11.07 17.69 7.64
CA GLN A 101 10.91 18.18 6.26
C GLN A 101 9.97 17.29 5.43
N TRP A 102 10.08 15.96 5.56
CA TRP A 102 9.14 15.03 4.92
C TRP A 102 7.74 15.13 5.49
N LYS A 103 7.61 15.27 6.82
CA LYS A 103 6.31 15.47 7.47
C LYS A 103 5.58 16.69 6.92
N GLU A 104 6.27 17.82 6.80
CA GLU A 104 5.71 19.06 6.23
C GLU A 104 5.39 18.90 4.74
N THR A 105 6.27 18.24 3.98
CA THR A 105 6.05 17.96 2.55
C THR A 105 4.80 17.13 2.34
N VAL A 106 4.64 16.03 3.06
CA VAL A 106 3.48 15.13 2.93
C VAL A 106 2.18 15.81 3.36
N GLN A 107 2.23 16.85 4.19
CA GLN A 107 1.04 17.64 4.56
C GLN A 107 0.68 18.73 3.53
N SER A 108 1.57 19.01 2.57
CA SER A 108 1.37 20.07 1.57
C SER A 108 0.31 19.70 0.53
N GLY A 109 -0.58 20.66 0.23
CA GLY A 109 -1.56 20.53 -0.86
C GLY A 109 -0.91 20.29 -2.23
N ALA A 110 0.34 20.69 -2.43
CA ALA A 110 1.10 20.43 -3.66
C ALA A 110 1.37 18.93 -3.91
N VAL A 111 1.38 18.10 -2.86
CA VAL A 111 1.47 16.64 -2.97
C VAL A 111 0.08 16.04 -3.23
N TRP A 112 -0.93 16.50 -2.50
CA TRP A 112 -2.27 15.90 -2.55
C TRP A 112 -3.05 16.22 -3.82
N LYS A 113 -2.83 17.37 -4.46
CA LYS A 113 -3.52 17.73 -5.71
C LYS A 113 -3.21 16.75 -6.85
N PRO A 114 -1.94 16.47 -7.20
CA PRO A 114 -1.60 15.44 -8.19
C PRO A 114 -2.13 14.05 -7.83
N LEU A 115 -2.02 13.64 -6.56
CA LEU A 115 -2.50 12.34 -6.09
C LEU A 115 -4.03 12.21 -6.24
N TYR A 116 -4.77 13.26 -5.90
CA TYR A 116 -6.22 13.31 -6.09
C TYR A 116 -6.59 13.13 -7.56
N ILE A 117 -5.98 13.93 -8.44
CA ILE A 117 -6.23 13.90 -9.88
C ILE A 117 -5.89 12.53 -10.47
N LYS A 118 -4.73 11.98 -10.09
CA LYS A 118 -4.29 10.65 -10.53
C LYS A 118 -5.26 9.55 -10.08
N ARG A 119 -5.77 9.63 -8.84
CA ARG A 119 -6.58 8.56 -8.26
C ARG A 119 -8.03 8.57 -8.73
N PHE A 120 -8.66 9.74 -8.86
CA PHE A 120 -10.10 9.85 -9.07
C PHE A 120 -10.50 10.29 -10.48
N HIS A 121 -9.54 10.53 -11.38
CA HIS A 121 -9.73 11.02 -12.75
C HIS A 121 -10.53 12.35 -12.86
N PHE A 122 -10.37 13.06 -13.98
CA PHE A 122 -10.89 14.42 -14.17
C PHE A 122 -12.41 14.55 -14.28
N LEU A 123 -13.19 13.46 -14.15
CA LEU A 123 -14.64 13.51 -14.36
C LEU A 123 -15.35 14.48 -13.41
N HIS A 124 -14.74 14.77 -12.26
CA HIS A 124 -15.26 15.72 -11.28
C HIS A 124 -14.11 16.64 -10.83
N SER A 125 -13.99 17.81 -11.48
CA SER A 125 -13.00 18.80 -11.08
C SER A 125 -13.27 19.24 -9.64
N PRO A 126 -12.28 19.22 -8.75
CA PRO A 126 -12.45 19.75 -7.39
C PRO A 126 -12.74 21.26 -7.39
N ASP A 127 -12.44 21.96 -8.49
CA ASP A 127 -12.76 23.38 -8.65
C ASP A 127 -14.26 23.61 -8.96
N ASP A 128 -15.00 22.59 -9.42
CA ASP A 128 -16.47 22.63 -9.58
C ASP A 128 -17.19 22.28 -8.27
N ALA A 129 -16.51 21.58 -7.35
CA ALA A 129 -17.00 21.26 -6.02
C ALA A 129 -16.90 22.47 -5.09
N SER A 130 -17.65 23.52 -5.41
CA SER A 130 -18.03 24.54 -4.44
C SER A 130 -18.88 23.84 -3.37
N THR A 131 -18.23 23.34 -2.31
CA THR A 131 -18.93 23.06 -1.08
C THR A 131 -19.64 24.36 -0.70
N GLY A 132 -20.97 24.37 -0.59
CA GLY A 132 -21.78 25.54 -0.23
C GLY A 132 -21.46 26.19 1.13
N ILE A 133 -20.33 25.81 1.72
CA ILE A 133 -19.65 26.35 2.87
C ILE A 133 -18.33 26.89 2.30
N GLY A 134 -18.21 28.21 2.12
CA GLY A 134 -17.08 28.87 1.44
C GLY A 134 -15.71 28.79 2.14
N LEU A 135 -15.34 27.61 2.66
CA LEU A 135 -14.05 27.33 3.27
C LEU A 135 -13.17 26.55 2.29
N PRO A 136 -11.90 26.95 2.10
CA PRO A 136 -10.95 26.17 1.30
C PRO A 136 -10.72 24.80 1.95
N VAL A 137 -11.28 23.74 1.38
CA VAL A 137 -11.01 22.37 1.83
C VAL A 137 -9.65 21.95 1.26
N SER A 138 -8.74 21.47 2.11
CA SER A 138 -7.44 20.97 1.62
C SER A 138 -7.64 19.73 0.73
N TYR A 139 -6.80 19.56 -0.30
CA TYR A 139 -6.83 18.38 -1.18
C TYR A 139 -6.69 17.06 -0.40
N HIS A 140 -6.00 17.08 0.74
CA HIS A 140 -5.93 15.93 1.63
C HIS A 140 -7.31 15.57 2.23
N ALA A 141 -8.08 16.57 2.67
CA ALA A 141 -9.43 16.35 3.16
C ALA A 141 -10.38 15.92 2.04
N LEU A 142 -10.28 16.52 0.83
CA LEU A 142 -11.03 16.08 -0.34
C LEU A 142 -10.71 14.63 -0.73
N PHE A 143 -9.43 14.26 -0.71
CA PHE A 143 -8.99 12.88 -0.99
C PHE A 143 -9.63 11.89 -0.01
N ARG A 144 -9.61 12.20 1.28
CA ARG A 144 -10.27 11.38 2.31
C ARG A 144 -11.78 11.29 2.12
N ALA A 145 -12.44 12.41 1.81
CA ALA A 145 -13.87 12.44 1.57
C ALA A 145 -14.24 11.57 0.36
N ARG A 146 -13.52 11.67 -0.76
CA ARG A 146 -13.76 10.83 -1.95
C ARG A 146 -13.52 9.36 -1.67
N LEU A 147 -12.50 8.98 -0.88
CA LEU A 147 -12.33 7.58 -0.50
C LEU A 147 -13.58 6.99 0.19
N LEU A 148 -14.29 7.81 0.99
CA LEU A 148 -15.50 7.40 1.68
C LEU A 148 -16.74 7.45 0.79
N ASP A 149 -16.79 8.36 -0.18
CA ASP A 149 -17.98 8.59 -1.01
C ASP A 149 -17.66 8.61 -2.52
N PRO A 150 -17.82 7.46 -3.20
CA PRO A 150 -17.76 7.38 -4.66
C PRO A 150 -18.83 8.22 -5.34
N TYR A 151 -18.53 8.72 -6.54
CA TYR A 151 -19.38 9.56 -7.36
C TYR A 151 -19.83 8.78 -8.60
N VAL A 152 -20.91 9.26 -9.22
CA VAL A 152 -21.37 8.71 -10.51
C VAL A 152 -20.24 8.79 -11.54
N GLY A 153 -20.03 7.69 -12.25
CA GLY A 153 -18.93 7.49 -13.20
C GLY A 153 -17.68 6.84 -12.61
N ASP A 154 -17.55 6.73 -11.28
CA ASP A 154 -16.37 6.11 -10.68
C ASP A 154 -16.36 4.59 -10.91
N LEU A 155 -15.16 4.07 -11.21
CA LEU A 155 -14.87 2.64 -11.25
C LEU A 155 -14.64 2.12 -9.83
N VAL A 156 -15.45 1.15 -9.43
CA VAL A 156 -15.43 0.50 -8.13
C VAL A 156 -15.44 -1.02 -8.29
N GLU A 157 -15.22 -1.72 -7.19
CA GLU A 157 -15.42 -3.16 -7.11
C GLU A 157 -16.48 -3.49 -6.06
N VAL A 158 -17.40 -4.39 -6.42
CA VAL A 158 -18.56 -4.76 -5.60
C VAL A 158 -18.35 -6.15 -5.02
N ALA A 159 -18.47 -6.26 -3.70
CA ALA A 159 -18.39 -7.49 -2.95
C ALA A 159 -19.62 -8.39 -3.19
N TRP A 160 -19.34 -9.65 -3.49
CA TRP A 160 -20.32 -10.74 -3.58
C TRP A 160 -19.82 -11.95 -2.82
N LYS A 161 -20.61 -12.43 -1.86
CA LYS A 161 -20.30 -13.64 -1.10
C LYS A 161 -21.24 -14.75 -1.50
N GLY A 162 -20.70 -15.88 -1.97
CA GLY A 162 -21.55 -16.94 -2.48
C GLY A 162 -20.77 -18.12 -3.05
N LYS A 163 -21.47 -18.87 -3.91
CA LYS A 163 -20.90 -19.97 -4.69
C LYS A 163 -20.86 -19.55 -6.15
N PHE A 164 -19.72 -19.71 -6.79
CA PHE A 164 -19.45 -19.28 -8.15
C PHE A 164 -18.95 -20.46 -8.95
N ARG A 165 -19.59 -20.74 -10.09
CA ARG A 165 -19.11 -21.77 -11.02
C ARG A 165 -17.95 -21.20 -11.83
N LEU A 166 -16.83 -21.89 -11.81
CA LEU A 166 -15.67 -21.63 -12.66
C LEU A 166 -15.84 -22.44 -13.95
N GLU A 167 -15.13 -22.06 -15.03
CA GLU A 167 -15.27 -22.77 -16.31
C GLU A 167 -14.83 -24.24 -16.24
N SER A 168 -13.93 -24.59 -15.33
CA SER A 168 -13.48 -25.97 -15.08
C SER A 168 -14.52 -26.87 -14.39
N MET A 169 -15.80 -26.48 -14.37
CA MET A 169 -16.88 -27.07 -13.56
C MET A 169 -16.64 -26.99 -12.04
N ASP A 170 -15.54 -26.35 -11.63
CA ASP A 170 -15.23 -26.15 -10.23
C ASP A 170 -16.19 -25.13 -9.58
N ILE A 171 -16.46 -25.31 -8.30
CA ILE A 171 -17.29 -24.36 -7.53
C ILE A 171 -16.41 -23.66 -6.51
N TYR A 172 -16.18 -22.36 -6.70
CA TYR A 172 -15.58 -21.50 -5.68
C TYR A 172 -16.65 -21.08 -4.66
N GLN A 173 -16.32 -21.12 -3.36
CA GLN A 173 -17.18 -20.58 -2.30
C GLN A 173 -16.40 -19.58 -1.45
N GLY A 174 -16.82 -18.32 -1.50
CA GLY A 174 -16.16 -17.26 -0.75
C GLY A 174 -16.59 -15.87 -1.18
N LEU A 175 -15.72 -14.89 -0.99
CA LEU A 175 -15.90 -13.52 -1.43
C LEU A 175 -15.32 -13.33 -2.84
N ALA A 176 -16.04 -12.61 -3.68
CA ALA A 176 -15.63 -12.19 -5.01
C ALA A 176 -15.84 -10.68 -5.14
N TRP A 177 -14.93 -10.00 -5.83
CA TRP A 177 -15.00 -8.56 -6.11
C TRP A 177 -15.20 -8.34 -7.60
N TRP A 178 -16.33 -7.73 -7.95
CA TRP A 178 -16.76 -7.53 -9.33
C TRP A 178 -16.55 -6.09 -9.76
N SER A 179 -15.87 -5.87 -10.88
CA SER A 179 -15.70 -4.52 -11.44
C SER A 179 -17.05 -3.92 -11.80
N ALA A 180 -17.30 -2.69 -11.38
CA ALA A 180 -18.54 -1.97 -11.62
C ALA A 180 -18.31 -0.46 -11.78
N VAL A 181 -19.31 0.24 -12.31
CA VAL A 181 -19.37 1.69 -12.41
C VAL A 181 -20.53 2.18 -11.54
N VAL A 182 -20.31 3.24 -10.76
CA VAL A 182 -21.41 3.91 -10.05
C VAL A 182 -22.26 4.67 -11.06
N VAL A 183 -23.55 4.37 -11.17
CA VAL A 183 -24.46 5.02 -12.12
C VAL A 183 -25.46 5.95 -11.45
N GLU A 184 -25.74 5.75 -10.16
CA GLU A 184 -26.70 6.56 -9.41
C GLU A 184 -26.34 6.57 -7.92
N LYS A 185 -26.72 7.63 -7.21
CA LYS A 185 -26.59 7.74 -5.75
C LYS A 185 -27.97 7.83 -5.12
N GLY A 186 -28.19 7.03 -4.09
CA GLY A 186 -29.44 7.00 -3.36
C GLY A 186 -29.55 8.19 -2.42
N GLU A 187 -30.76 8.40 -1.91
CA GLU A 187 -31.04 9.45 -0.92
C GLU A 187 -30.08 9.30 0.28
N ASN A 188 -29.47 10.42 0.68
CA ASN A 188 -28.49 10.54 1.77
C ASN A 188 -27.14 9.85 1.53
N GLY A 189 -26.82 9.37 0.33
CA GLY A 189 -25.52 8.75 0.02
C GLY A 189 -25.29 7.40 0.70
N ALA A 190 -26.35 6.76 1.22
CA ALA A 190 -26.24 5.49 1.93
C ALA A 190 -26.14 4.27 0.98
N ARG A 191 -26.62 4.42 -0.26
CA ARG A 191 -26.61 3.38 -1.28
C ARG A 191 -26.19 3.94 -2.63
N TYR A 192 -25.62 3.07 -3.45
CA TYR A 192 -25.14 3.38 -4.78
C TYR A 192 -25.74 2.38 -5.75
N LYS A 193 -26.29 2.86 -6.85
CA LYS A 193 -26.66 1.99 -7.95
C LYS A 193 -25.42 1.76 -8.78
N ILE A 194 -25.12 0.50 -9.03
CA ILE A 194 -23.95 0.10 -9.80
C ILE A 194 -24.37 -0.57 -11.10
N HIS A 195 -23.51 -0.45 -12.10
CA HIS A 195 -23.62 -1.15 -13.36
C HIS A 195 -22.38 -2.03 -13.56
N TYR A 196 -22.56 -3.28 -13.96
CA TYR A 196 -21.46 -4.20 -14.23
C TYR A 196 -21.10 -4.14 -15.73
N PRO A 197 -19.90 -3.65 -16.11
CA PRO A 197 -19.52 -3.57 -17.51
C PRO A 197 -19.62 -4.93 -18.22
N GLY A 198 -20.24 -4.93 -19.41
CA GLY A 198 -20.49 -6.14 -20.19
C GLY A 198 -21.72 -6.94 -19.77
N TRP A 199 -22.45 -6.52 -18.73
CA TRP A 199 -23.75 -7.07 -18.35
C TRP A 199 -24.89 -6.15 -18.78
N ASP A 200 -26.07 -6.75 -18.96
CA ASP A 200 -27.31 -6.00 -19.19
C ASP A 200 -27.72 -5.21 -17.94
N SER A 201 -28.34 -4.03 -18.13
CA SER A 201 -28.75 -3.15 -17.03
C SER A 201 -29.79 -3.75 -16.08
N ARG A 202 -30.45 -4.86 -16.46
CA ARG A 202 -31.29 -5.64 -15.53
C ARG A 202 -30.51 -6.22 -14.34
N TRP A 203 -29.19 -6.32 -14.46
CA TRP A 203 -28.29 -6.76 -13.38
C TRP A 203 -27.79 -5.61 -12.50
N ASP A 204 -28.13 -4.38 -12.84
CA ASP A 204 -27.82 -3.23 -11.99
C ASP A 204 -28.52 -3.40 -10.64
N GLU A 205 -27.79 -3.12 -9.56
CA GLU A 205 -28.32 -3.25 -8.22
C GLU A 205 -27.94 -2.03 -7.36
N TRP A 206 -28.77 -1.80 -6.34
CA TRP A 206 -28.47 -0.86 -5.28
C TRP A 206 -27.68 -1.55 -4.19
N VAL A 207 -26.45 -1.09 -3.95
CA VAL A 207 -25.57 -1.66 -2.93
C VAL A 207 -25.20 -0.63 -1.86
N PRO A 208 -25.09 -1.05 -0.58
CA PRO A 208 -24.56 -0.20 0.48
C PRO A 208 -23.05 0.06 0.29
N ARG A 209 -22.55 1.14 0.93
CA ARG A 209 -21.14 1.55 0.84
C ARG A 209 -20.15 0.47 1.24
N ASP A 210 -20.46 -0.35 2.24
CA ASP A 210 -19.59 -1.42 2.77
C ASP A 210 -19.36 -2.57 1.79
N ARG A 211 -20.25 -2.75 0.79
CA ARG A 211 -20.04 -3.67 -0.33
C ARG A 211 -19.12 -3.10 -1.41
N LEU A 212 -18.77 -1.82 -1.36
CA LEU A 212 -17.92 -1.18 -2.35
C LEU A 212 -16.48 -1.04 -1.87
N ARG A 213 -15.55 -1.17 -2.80
CA ARG A 213 -14.19 -0.67 -2.64
C ARG A 213 -13.71 -0.03 -3.93
N TRP A 214 -12.66 0.78 -3.80
CA TRP A 214 -11.91 1.25 -4.94
C TRP A 214 -11.11 0.10 -5.57
N THR A 215 -10.87 0.19 -6.87
CA THR A 215 -9.97 -0.73 -7.57
C THR A 215 -8.61 -0.77 -6.87
N VAL A 216 -8.09 -1.99 -6.69
CA VAL A 216 -6.80 -2.24 -6.04
C VAL A 216 -5.73 -2.35 -7.11
N GLU A 217 -4.68 -1.54 -6.98
CA GLU A 217 -3.49 -1.61 -7.83
C GLU A 217 -2.71 -2.90 -7.54
N GLN A 218 -2.22 -3.54 -8.60
CA GLN A 218 -1.39 -4.74 -8.51
C GLN A 218 0.05 -4.38 -8.16
N ASP A 219 0.57 -4.96 -7.07
CA ASP A 219 2.01 -4.94 -6.80
C ASP A 219 2.69 -6.13 -7.49
N LEU A 220 3.15 -5.90 -8.73
CA LEU A 220 3.82 -6.91 -9.54
C LEU A 220 5.18 -7.37 -8.96
N ASN A 221 5.75 -6.58 -8.05
CA ASN A 221 7.04 -6.86 -7.42
C ASN A 221 6.90 -7.67 -6.13
N LYS A 222 5.71 -7.69 -5.53
CA LYS A 222 5.44 -8.48 -4.34
C LYS A 222 5.62 -9.97 -4.65
N ARG A 223 6.50 -10.61 -3.89
CA ARG A 223 6.66 -12.06 -3.92
C ARG A 223 5.52 -12.70 -3.15
N ILE A 224 4.74 -13.55 -3.82
CA ILE A 224 3.67 -14.32 -3.22
C ILE A 224 4.24 -15.56 -2.52
N MET A 225 3.85 -15.76 -1.26
CA MET A 225 4.31 -16.84 -0.38
C MET A 225 3.14 -17.70 0.11
N PRO A 226 3.40 -18.93 0.60
CA PRO A 226 2.38 -19.69 1.31
C PRO A 226 1.81 -18.91 2.49
N ASN A 227 0.50 -19.04 2.72
CA ASN A 227 -0.32 -18.31 3.68
C ASN A 227 -0.62 -16.85 3.35
N ASP A 228 -0.13 -16.30 2.23
CA ASP A 228 -0.61 -15.01 1.77
C ASP A 228 -2.09 -15.09 1.41
N ASP A 229 -2.85 -14.09 1.84
CA ASP A 229 -4.18 -13.83 1.32
C ASP A 229 -4.02 -13.05 0.00
N VAL A 230 -4.65 -13.57 -1.05
CA VAL A 230 -4.49 -13.10 -2.42
C VAL A 230 -5.84 -13.05 -3.12
N GLU A 231 -5.91 -12.27 -4.19
CA GLU A 231 -7.07 -12.22 -5.05
C GLU A 231 -6.74 -12.72 -6.43
N ILE A 232 -7.64 -13.56 -6.95
CA ILE A 232 -7.40 -14.30 -8.17
C ILE A 232 -8.40 -13.84 -9.21
N TRP A 233 -7.92 -13.26 -10.31
CA TRP A 233 -8.80 -12.90 -11.41
C TRP A 233 -9.46 -14.16 -11.96
N CYS A 234 -10.78 -14.19 -12.06
CA CYS A 234 -11.54 -15.26 -12.67
C CYS A 234 -12.45 -14.69 -13.75
N CYS A 235 -12.23 -15.06 -15.01
CA CYS A 235 -13.14 -14.73 -16.12
C CYS A 235 -13.57 -15.99 -16.88
N GLY A 236 -14.63 -15.88 -17.66
CA GLY A 236 -15.06 -16.93 -18.56
C GLY A 236 -16.10 -16.50 -19.56
N SER A 237 -16.56 -17.42 -20.41
CA SER A 237 -17.48 -17.10 -21.51
C SER A 237 -18.78 -16.43 -21.05
N ASN A 238 -19.25 -16.75 -19.84
CA ASN A 238 -20.47 -16.20 -19.25
C ASN A 238 -20.20 -15.18 -18.12
N VAL A 239 -18.93 -14.92 -17.80
CA VAL A 239 -18.51 -14.09 -16.66
C VAL A 239 -17.39 -13.15 -17.13
N PRO A 240 -17.68 -11.86 -17.37
CA PRO A 240 -16.69 -10.88 -17.83
C PRO A 240 -15.45 -10.80 -16.94
N GLY A 241 -15.63 -11.01 -15.63
CA GLY A 241 -14.57 -11.35 -14.70
C GLY A 241 -14.81 -10.84 -13.29
N ALA A 242 -14.23 -11.54 -12.31
CA ALA A 242 -14.29 -11.20 -10.90
C ALA A 242 -13.01 -11.61 -10.17
N TRP A 243 -12.61 -10.86 -9.14
CA TRP A 243 -11.49 -11.20 -8.28
C TRP A 243 -11.95 -12.10 -7.13
N LEU A 244 -11.44 -13.31 -7.04
CA LEU A 244 -11.80 -14.28 -6.01
C LEU A 244 -10.79 -14.23 -4.86
N GLU A 245 -11.26 -13.98 -3.64
CA GLU A 245 -10.39 -14.03 -2.46
C GLU A 245 -9.97 -15.46 -2.12
N ALA A 246 -8.67 -15.71 -2.07
CA ALA A 246 -8.13 -16.99 -1.72
C ALA A 246 -6.93 -16.86 -0.78
N LYS A 247 -6.54 -18.00 -0.22
CA LYS A 247 -5.31 -18.14 0.55
C LYS A 247 -4.37 -19.09 -0.17
N VAL A 248 -3.13 -18.66 -0.34
CA VAL A 248 -2.07 -19.47 -0.96
C VAL A 248 -1.72 -20.61 -0.04
N ARG A 249 -1.86 -21.84 -0.54
CA ARG A 249 -1.52 -23.07 0.18
C ARG A 249 -0.10 -23.53 -0.11
N LYS A 250 0.29 -23.51 -1.39
CA LYS A 250 1.60 -24.00 -1.86
C LYS A 250 2.05 -23.17 -3.05
N VAL A 251 3.37 -23.01 -3.18
CA VAL A 251 4.02 -22.35 -4.32
C VAL A 251 5.00 -23.34 -4.95
N LYS A 252 4.94 -23.50 -6.28
CA LYS A 252 5.86 -24.31 -7.07
C LYS A 252 6.29 -23.51 -8.30
N GLY A 253 7.47 -22.90 -8.25
CA GLY A 253 7.92 -22.00 -9.30
C GLY A 253 6.97 -20.82 -9.47
N GLN A 254 6.38 -20.66 -10.66
CA GLN A 254 5.37 -19.64 -10.97
C GLN A 254 3.92 -20.14 -10.83
N THR A 255 3.73 -21.34 -10.28
CA THR A 255 2.41 -21.94 -10.07
C THR A 255 2.02 -21.93 -8.59
N TYR A 256 0.81 -21.48 -8.31
CA TYR A 256 0.27 -21.25 -6.97
C TYR A 256 -0.95 -22.16 -6.77
N CYS A 257 -0.96 -22.85 -5.65
CA CYS A 257 -2.08 -23.64 -5.19
C CYS A 257 -2.89 -22.80 -4.20
N VAL A 258 -4.18 -22.62 -4.47
CA VAL A 258 -5.07 -21.77 -3.67
C VAL A 258 -6.26 -22.57 -3.17
N GLY A 259 -6.79 -22.21 -2.00
CA GLY A 259 -7.95 -22.88 -1.39
C GLY A 259 -9.32 -22.38 -1.86
N ARG A 260 -10.38 -22.77 -1.14
CA ARG A 260 -11.79 -22.32 -1.30
C ARG A 260 -12.54 -22.80 -2.55
N VAL A 261 -12.01 -23.82 -3.23
CA VAL A 261 -12.74 -24.55 -4.27
C VAL A 261 -13.36 -25.79 -3.65
N LEU A 262 -14.70 -25.91 -3.70
CA LEU A 262 -15.47 -26.97 -3.07
C LEU A 262 -15.32 -28.33 -3.76
N SER A 263 -15.23 -28.33 -5.09
CA SER A 263 -15.19 -29.53 -5.93
C SER A 263 -13.83 -30.24 -5.84
N SER A 264 -12.74 -29.51 -6.09
CA SER A 264 -11.38 -30.05 -6.16
C SER A 264 -10.56 -29.82 -4.89
N GLY A 265 -11.09 -29.06 -3.91
CA GLY A 265 -10.43 -28.73 -2.65
C GLY A 265 -9.30 -27.68 -2.77
N ALA A 266 -8.72 -27.54 -3.97
CA ALA A 266 -7.72 -26.53 -4.29
C ALA A 266 -7.61 -26.32 -5.81
N LEU A 267 -7.16 -25.13 -6.21
CA LEU A 267 -6.92 -24.77 -7.60
C LEU A 267 -5.43 -24.46 -7.80
N TRP A 268 -4.80 -25.06 -8.80
CA TRP A 268 -3.44 -24.72 -9.22
C TRP A 268 -3.49 -23.75 -10.39
N LYS A 269 -2.74 -22.64 -10.31
CA LYS A 269 -2.67 -21.63 -11.38
C LYS A 269 -1.28 -21.05 -11.55
N THR A 270 -0.88 -20.86 -12.80
CA THR A 270 0.38 -20.20 -13.15
C THR A 270 0.11 -18.74 -13.40
N ILE A 271 0.85 -17.85 -12.72
CA ILE A 271 0.76 -16.41 -12.96
C ILE A 271 1.52 -16.08 -14.24
N ARG A 272 0.85 -15.47 -15.22
CA ARG A 272 1.52 -14.78 -16.33
C ARG A 272 1.67 -13.31 -15.94
N ARG A 273 2.90 -12.83 -15.76
CA ARG A 273 3.16 -11.39 -15.62
C ARG A 273 3.08 -10.79 -17.03
N HIS A 274 2.11 -9.93 -17.30
CA HIS A 274 2.12 -9.16 -18.55
C HIS A 274 3.29 -8.17 -18.53
N THR A 275 4.10 -8.17 -19.59
CA THR A 275 4.95 -7.04 -19.96
C THR A 275 4.08 -5.93 -20.56
N PRO A 276 4.48 -4.64 -20.47
CA PRO A 276 3.65 -3.49 -20.88
C PRO A 276 3.40 -3.36 -22.38
N ASP A 277 4.07 -4.16 -23.21
CA ASP A 277 3.96 -4.09 -24.66
C ASP A 277 2.89 -5.06 -25.16
N GLY A 278 1.70 -4.52 -25.49
CA GLY A 278 0.70 -5.21 -26.30
C GLY A 278 -0.66 -5.36 -25.63
N LEU A 279 -1.53 -4.37 -25.85
CA LEU A 279 -2.98 -4.54 -25.86
C LEU A 279 -3.36 -5.45 -27.04
N HIS A 280 -3.12 -6.76 -26.94
CA HIS A 280 -3.72 -7.74 -27.82
C HIS A 280 -4.72 -8.58 -27.03
N TYR A 281 -5.98 -8.37 -27.39
CA TYR A 281 -7.18 -9.06 -26.89
C TYR A 281 -7.29 -10.48 -27.47
N GLU A 282 -6.21 -11.28 -27.44
CA GLU A 282 -6.21 -12.65 -27.96
C GLU A 282 -5.51 -13.63 -27.01
N GLU A 283 -6.31 -14.26 -26.14
CA GLU A 283 -6.31 -15.70 -25.82
C GLU A 283 -7.35 -15.95 -24.69
N GLN A 284 -8.62 -16.04 -25.07
CA GLN A 284 -9.77 -16.34 -24.20
C GLN A 284 -9.85 -17.84 -23.79
N GLN A 285 -8.76 -18.45 -23.30
CA GLN A 285 -8.80 -19.88 -22.95
C GLN A 285 -8.17 -20.29 -21.60
N SER A 286 -7.94 -19.36 -20.66
CA SER A 286 -7.62 -19.79 -19.29
C SER A 286 -8.15 -18.85 -18.23
N CYS A 287 -9.07 -19.34 -17.40
CA CYS A 287 -9.91 -18.53 -16.53
C CYS A 287 -9.19 -17.64 -15.50
N ILE A 288 -7.85 -17.65 -15.35
CA ILE A 288 -7.19 -16.96 -14.24
C ILE A 288 -5.81 -16.42 -14.64
N HIS A 289 -5.70 -15.09 -14.76
CA HIS A 289 -4.51 -14.44 -15.32
C HIS A 289 -3.68 -13.67 -14.29
N PHE A 290 -4.26 -13.28 -13.15
CA PHE A 290 -3.62 -12.33 -12.24
C PHE A 290 -3.84 -12.69 -10.78
N VAL A 291 -2.81 -12.44 -9.97
CA VAL A 291 -2.88 -12.52 -8.51
C VAL A 291 -2.42 -11.18 -7.95
N ARG A 292 -3.20 -10.60 -7.05
CA ARG A 292 -2.87 -9.36 -6.32
C ARG A 292 -3.03 -9.53 -4.82
#